data_AF-A0A7W1AQH0-F1
#
_entry.id   AF-A0A7W1AQH0-F1
#
_cell.length_a   1.000
_cell.length_b   1.000
_cell.length_c   1.000
_cell.angle_alpha   90.00
_cell.angle_beta   90.00
_cell.angle_gamma   90.00
#
_symmetry.space_group_name_H-M   'P 1'
#
loop_
_entity.id
_entity.type
_entity.pdbx_description
1 polymer ?
#
loop_
_entity_poly.entity_id
_entity_poly.type
_entity_poly.pdbx_seq_one_letter_code
_entity_poly.pdbx_strand_id
1 'polypeptide(L)'
;MQLTEKHREYWSKNLRITSILLFIWFVVTFVVSYFARELSFNFFGWPFAFYMGAQGALIVYVIIIWYYARYMNNLDRTYDVHEGEDQ
;
A
#
# COMPACT_ATOMS: atom_id res chain seq x y z
N MET A 1 -18.97 -0.25 29.26
CA MET A 1 -18.33 0.40 28.08
C MET A 1 -18.33 -0.60 26.92
N GLN A 2 -19.34 -0.56 26.05
CA GLN A 2 -19.43 -1.45 24.87
C GLN A 2 -18.62 -0.90 23.68
N LEU A 3 -17.31 -0.71 23.87
CA LEU A 3 -16.41 -0.16 22.85
C LEU A 3 -15.82 -1.21 21.90
N THR A 4 -16.21 -2.48 22.00
CA THR A 4 -15.30 -3.56 21.60
C THR A 4 -15.42 -3.99 20.13
N GLU A 5 -16.61 -4.03 19.52
CA GLU A 5 -16.74 -4.68 18.20
C GLU A 5 -16.40 -3.77 17.02
N LYS A 6 -16.96 -2.54 16.97
CA LYS A 6 -16.67 -1.59 15.87
C LYS A 6 -15.20 -1.16 15.83
N HIS A 7 -14.58 -0.91 16.99
CA HIS A 7 -13.15 -0.58 17.06
C HIS A 7 -12.26 -1.74 16.63
N ARG A 8 -12.61 -2.98 17.01
CA ARG A 8 -11.86 -4.17 16.61
C ARG A 8 -11.97 -4.43 15.11
N GLU A 9 -13.13 -4.17 14.50
CA GLU A 9 -13.30 -4.26 13.05
C GLU A 9 -12.46 -3.19 12.32
N TYR A 10 -12.49 -1.94 12.77
CA TYR A 10 -11.68 -0.85 12.22
C TYR A 10 -10.17 -1.14 12.36
N TRP A 11 -9.73 -1.63 13.51
CA TRP A 11 -8.35 -2.05 13.74
C TRP A 11 -7.92 -3.20 12.81
N SER A 12 -8.78 -4.20 12.61
CA SER A 12 -8.50 -5.31 11.70
C SER A 12 -8.34 -4.85 10.25
N LYS A 13 -9.15 -3.86 9.83
CA LYS A 13 -9.11 -3.24 8.51
C LYS A 13 -7.82 -2.45 8.29
N ASN A 14 -7.43 -1.63 9.25
CA ASN A 14 -6.14 -0.93 9.22
C ASN A 14 -4.95 -1.90 9.20
N LEU A 15 -4.96 -2.96 10.02
CA LEU A 15 -3.91 -3.97 10.00
C LEU A 15 -3.80 -4.67 8.64
N ARG A 16 -4.92 -4.98 8.00
CA ARG A 16 -4.94 -5.61 6.66
C ARG A 16 -4.32 -4.69 5.61
N ILE A 17 -4.62 -3.40 5.67
CA ILE A 17 -4.01 -2.39 4.78
C ILE A 17 -2.52 -2.27 5.01
N THR A 18 -2.11 -2.09 6.27
CA THR A 18 -0.68 -1.98 6.63
C THR A 18 0.08 -3.22 6.20
N SER A 19 -0.51 -4.41 6.37
CA SER A 19 0.09 -5.68 5.93
C SER A 19 0.24 -5.74 4.40
N ILE A 20 -0.78 -5.30 3.63
CA ILE A 20 -0.68 -5.22 2.16
C ILE A 20 0.39 -4.21 1.75
N LEU A 21 0.46 -3.05 2.40
CA LEU A 21 1.46 -2.02 2.14
C LEU A 21 2.88 -2.56 2.36
N LEU A 22 3.10 -3.22 3.49
CA LEU A 22 4.37 -3.86 3.83
C LEU A 22 4.72 -4.99 2.87
N PHE A 23 3.72 -5.76 2.43
CA PHE A 23 3.93 -6.83 1.46
C PHE A 23 4.36 -6.27 0.10
N ILE A 24 3.69 -5.23 -0.41
CA ILE A 24 4.08 -4.59 -1.69
C ILE A 24 5.46 -3.98 -1.56
N TRP A 25 5.73 -3.27 -0.46
CA TRP A 25 7.06 -2.73 -0.17
C TRP A 25 8.14 -3.82 -0.18
N PHE A 26 7.88 -4.97 0.46
CA PHE A 26 8.77 -6.12 0.48
C PHE A 26 8.98 -6.70 -0.93
N VAL A 27 7.92 -6.82 -1.74
CA VAL A 27 8.04 -7.30 -3.12
C VAL A 27 8.92 -6.35 -3.94
N VAL A 28 8.70 -5.04 -3.86
CA VAL A 28 9.45 -4.04 -4.63
C VAL A 28 10.92 -3.99 -4.20
N THR A 29 11.20 -4.09 -2.90
CA THR A 29 12.57 -4.01 -2.39
C THR A 29 13.32 -5.32 -2.52
N PHE A 30 12.69 -6.44 -2.21
CA PHE A 30 13.34 -7.74 -2.10
C PHE A 30 13.21 -8.57 -3.38
N VAL A 31 11.99 -8.74 -3.90
CA VAL A 31 11.75 -9.61 -5.07
C VAL A 31 12.35 -8.99 -6.34
N VAL A 32 12.17 -7.69 -6.55
CA VAL A 32 12.76 -7.00 -7.72
C VAL A 32 14.29 -7.02 -7.67
N SER A 33 14.89 -6.83 -6.48
CA SER A 33 16.36 -6.88 -6.32
C SER A 33 16.91 -8.30 -6.45
N TYR A 34 16.22 -9.29 -5.87
CA TYR A 34 16.63 -10.69 -5.93
C TYR A 34 16.58 -11.22 -7.37
N PHE A 35 15.48 -10.95 -8.07
CA PHE A 35 15.34 -11.33 -9.47
C PHE A 35 15.96 -10.33 -10.46
N ALA A 36 16.68 -9.30 -10.01
CA ALA A 36 17.28 -8.30 -10.89
C ALA A 36 18.17 -8.93 -11.99
N ARG A 37 18.80 -10.07 -11.69
CA ARG A 37 19.66 -10.79 -12.61
C ARG A 37 18.86 -11.54 -13.70
N GLU A 38 17.70 -12.11 -13.34
CA GLU A 38 16.79 -12.80 -14.27
C GLU A 38 15.87 -11.83 -15.03
N LEU A 39 15.48 -10.71 -14.41
CA LEU A 39 14.74 -9.60 -15.03
C LEU A 39 15.66 -8.64 -15.79
N SER A 40 16.81 -9.11 -16.27
CA SER A 40 17.68 -8.33 -17.15
C SER A 40 17.24 -8.37 -18.62
N PHE A 41 15.96 -8.67 -18.89
CA PHE A 41 15.41 -8.55 -20.23
C PHE A 41 15.33 -7.06 -20.64
N ASN A 42 15.53 -6.81 -21.93
CA ASN A 42 15.47 -5.46 -22.49
C ASN A 42 14.02 -4.97 -22.47
N PHE A 43 13.72 -4.07 -21.54
CA PHE A 43 12.46 -3.36 -21.47
C PHE A 43 12.69 -1.93 -21.97
N PHE A 44 12.02 -1.55 -23.05
CA PHE A 44 12.16 -0.22 -23.66
C PHE A 44 13.59 0.15 -24.11
N GLY A 45 14.44 -0.86 -24.38
CA GLY A 45 15.84 -0.68 -24.80
C GLY A 45 16.86 -0.66 -23.65
N TRP A 46 16.43 -0.84 -22.41
CA TRP A 46 17.29 -0.85 -21.21
C TRP A 46 16.96 -2.09 -20.35
N PRO A 47 17.87 -2.57 -19.48
CA PRO A 47 17.57 -3.68 -18.58
C PRO A 47 16.38 -3.32 -17.68
N PHE A 48 15.36 -4.19 -17.58
CA PHE A 48 14.19 -3.91 -16.74
C PHE A 48 14.54 -3.64 -15.29
N ALA A 49 15.52 -4.37 -14.73
CA ALA A 49 16.03 -4.11 -13.38
C ALA A 49 16.54 -2.67 -13.20
N PHE A 50 17.15 -2.09 -14.23
CA PHE A 50 17.59 -0.69 -14.22
C PHE A 50 16.39 0.27 -14.26
N TYR A 51 15.39 0.01 -15.10
CA TYR A 51 14.15 0.79 -15.14
C TYR A 51 13.41 0.76 -13.79
N MET A 52 13.37 -0.40 -13.13
CA MET A 52 12.75 -0.54 -11.81
C MET A 52 13.46 0.27 -10.74
N GLY A 53 14.80 0.32 -10.75
CA GLY A 53 15.56 1.20 -9.85
C GLY A 53 15.38 2.68 -10.16
N ALA A 54 15.26 3.05 -11.43
CA ALA A 54 15.19 4.44 -11.86
C ALA A 54 13.79 5.07 -11.69
N GLN A 55 12.72 4.39 -12.10
CA GLN A 55 11.36 4.93 -12.09
C GLN A 55 10.30 3.93 -11.62
N GLY A 56 10.48 2.63 -11.89
CA GLY A 56 9.48 1.62 -11.54
C GLY A 56 9.17 1.61 -10.03
N ALA A 57 10.19 1.64 -9.17
CA ALA A 57 10.00 1.71 -7.72
C ALA A 57 9.22 2.96 -7.30
N LEU A 58 9.55 4.13 -7.84
CA LEU A 58 8.86 5.39 -7.55
C LEU A 58 7.37 5.32 -7.92
N ILE A 59 7.05 4.80 -9.11
CA ILE A 59 5.66 4.61 -9.55
C ILE A 59 4.92 3.69 -8.59
N VAL A 60 5.55 2.60 -8.15
CA VAL A 60 4.92 1.69 -7.18
C VAL A 60 4.67 2.39 -5.85
N TYR A 61 5.61 3.19 -5.34
CA TYR A 61 5.39 3.99 -4.12
C TYR A 61 4.22 4.96 -4.25
N VAL A 62 4.08 5.64 -5.39
CA VAL A 62 2.92 6.52 -5.63
C VAL A 62 1.61 5.72 -5.67
N ILE A 63 1.59 4.57 -6.33
CA ILE A 63 0.41 3.67 -6.36
C ILE A 63 0.05 3.21 -4.95
N ILE A 64 1.05 2.85 -4.14
CA ILE A 64 0.85 2.48 -2.73
C ILE A 64 0.16 3.60 -1.96
N ILE A 65 0.68 4.83 -2.06
CA ILE A 65 0.12 6.00 -1.36
C ILE A 65 -1.30 6.29 -1.86
N TRP A 66 -1.52 6.26 -3.16
CA TRP A 66 -2.84 6.48 -3.75
C TRP A 66 -3.86 5.41 -3.30
N TYR A 67 -3.45 4.14 -3.26
CA TYR A 67 -4.30 3.05 -2.78
C TYR A 67 -4.64 3.21 -1.30
N TYR A 68 -3.64 3.53 -0.47
CA TYR A 68 -3.85 3.83 0.94
C TYR A 68 -4.84 4.99 1.13
N ALA A 69 -4.63 6.11 0.44
CA ALA A 69 -5.49 7.28 0.52
C ALA A 69 -6.93 6.96 0.08
N ARG A 70 -7.11 6.21 -1.01
CA ARG A 70 -8.44 5.80 -1.49
C ARG A 70 -9.11 4.82 -0.52
N TYR A 71 -8.35 3.93 0.09
CA TYR A 71 -8.88 3.02 1.09
C TYR A 71 -9.31 3.77 2.36
N MET A 72 -8.45 4.63 2.90
CA MET A 72 -8.76 5.50 4.04
C MET A 72 -10.02 6.32 3.76
N ASN A 73 -10.10 6.95 2.58
CA ASN A 73 -11.28 7.70 2.17
C ASN A 73 -12.54 6.82 2.06
N ASN A 74 -12.42 5.56 1.65
CA ASN A 74 -13.55 4.62 1.65
C ASN A 74 -13.93 4.19 3.07
N LEU A 75 -12.94 4.03 3.95
CA LEU A 75 -13.15 3.69 5.35
C LEU A 75 -13.86 4.85 6.07
N ASP A 76 -13.40 6.08 5.88
CA ASP A 76 -14.06 7.30 6.39
C ASP A 76 -15.49 7.43 5.89
N ARG A 77 -15.75 7.16 4.59
CA ARG A 77 -17.12 7.14 4.05
C ARG A 77 -18.00 6.03 4.62
N THR A 78 -17.42 4.93 5.07
CA THR A 78 -18.17 3.79 5.63
C THR A 78 -18.44 3.98 7.12
N TYR A 79 -17.50 4.62 7.83
CA TYR A 79 -17.61 4.86 9.26
C TYR A 79 -18.19 6.24 9.60
N ASP A 80 -18.39 7.13 8.62
CA ASP A 80 -19.07 8.44 8.70
C ASP A 80 -19.00 9.01 10.11
N VAL A 81 -17.77 9.27 10.56
CA VAL A 81 -17.56 10.04 11.77
C VAL A 81 -17.89 11.48 11.40
N HIS A 82 -19.20 11.74 11.26
CA HIS A 82 -19.81 12.77 12.09
C HIS A 82 -19.29 12.51 13.51
N GLU A 83 -18.12 13.07 13.81
CA GLU A 83 -17.84 13.49 15.16
C GLU A 83 -19.08 14.30 15.53
N GLY A 84 -19.85 13.76 16.49
CA GLY A 84 -20.69 14.63 17.27
C GLY A 84 -19.78 15.72 17.81
N GLU A 85 -19.88 16.90 17.22
CA GLU A 85 -20.13 18.06 18.05
C GLU A 85 -21.17 17.61 19.09
N ASP A 86 -20.80 17.69 20.36
CA ASP A 86 -21.59 17.39 21.57
C ASP A 86 -21.34 16.01 22.24
N GLN A 87 -20.29 15.93 23.07
CA GLN A 87 -20.42 16.00 24.55
C GLN A 87 -19.07 15.95 25.27
#